data_AF-A0A7I8VSD2-F1
#
_entry.id   AF-A0A7I8VSD2-F1
#
_cell.length_a   1.000
_cell.length_b   1.000
_cell.length_c   1.000
_cell.angle_alpha   90.00
_cell.angle_beta   90.00
_cell.angle_gamma   90.00
#
_symmetry.space_group_name_H-M   'P 1'
#
loop_
_entity.id
_entity.type
_entity.pdbx_description
1 polymer ?
#
loop_
_entity_poly.entity_id
_entity_poly.type
_entity_poly.pdbx_seq_one_letter_code
_entity_poly.pdbx_strand_id
1 'polypeptide(L)'
;MGAEDGGNGDKYVPHNWKKLSPQEIKKLHPTLRSRYLAYEEPSKRVTDLQSSIKKRLYEQKQREEKQKYIPPEEIDENEKHEKLYGQLKAAEARNRLRLMRLRFQANRSEESNHLIGCQQTARKAVRLEAFLTPYIPHKQSRGNLKNPLSKIDKARLEGLMDDPDGRMIKRT
;
A
#
# COMPACT_ATOMS: atom_id res chain seq x y z
N MET A 1 -19.10 -17.43 -46.34
CA MET A 1 -20.10 -17.93 -45.39
C MET A 1 -20.69 -16.73 -44.68
N GLY A 2 -21.79 -16.22 -45.23
CA GLY A 2 -22.52 -15.07 -44.69
C GLY A 2 -23.37 -15.52 -43.50
N ALA A 3 -23.27 -14.78 -42.40
CA ALA A 3 -24.24 -14.83 -41.33
C ALA A 3 -25.30 -13.77 -41.64
N GLU A 4 -26.33 -14.18 -42.38
CA GLU A 4 -27.62 -13.51 -42.35
C GLU A 4 -28.30 -13.97 -41.07
N ASP A 5 -28.40 -13.08 -40.09
CA ASP A 5 -29.14 -13.32 -38.87
C ASP A 5 -29.98 -12.08 -38.54
N GLY A 6 -31.28 -12.30 -38.29
CA GLY A 6 -32.11 -11.37 -37.53
C GLY A 6 -33.18 -10.59 -38.29
N GLY A 7 -34.28 -11.27 -38.64
CA GLY A 7 -35.67 -10.80 -38.50
C GLY A 7 -35.98 -9.33 -38.75
N ASN A 8 -36.46 -9.03 -39.95
CA ASN A 8 -37.11 -7.76 -40.26
C ASN A 8 -38.55 -7.74 -39.69
N GLY A 9 -38.67 -7.69 -38.37
CA GLY A 9 -39.92 -7.28 -37.73
C GLY A 9 -40.02 -5.77 -37.88
N ASP A 10 -41.03 -5.30 -38.60
CA ASP A 10 -41.33 -3.87 -38.75
C ASP A 10 -41.38 -3.19 -37.37
N LYS A 11 -40.28 -2.54 -37.00
CA LYS A 11 -40.20 -1.80 -35.74
C LYS A 11 -41.13 -0.61 -35.89
N TYR A 12 -42.20 -0.57 -35.11
CA TYR A 12 -43.13 0.55 -35.08
C TYR A 12 -42.36 1.86 -34.87
N VAL A 13 -42.36 2.72 -35.89
CA VAL A 13 -41.79 4.06 -35.82
C VAL A 13 -42.92 5.02 -35.45
N PRO A 14 -42.91 5.61 -34.25
CA PRO A 14 -43.94 6.55 -33.86
C PRO A 14 -43.88 7.77 -34.77
N HIS A 15 -45.01 8.10 -35.42
CA HIS A 15 -45.15 9.23 -36.33
C HIS A 15 -46.39 10.06 -35.97
N ASN A 16 -46.37 11.34 -36.32
CA ASN A 16 -47.52 12.21 -36.13
C ASN A 16 -48.60 11.92 -37.19
N TRP A 17 -49.80 11.56 -36.77
CA TRP A 17 -50.91 11.30 -37.71
C TRP A 17 -51.44 12.54 -38.42
N LYS A 18 -51.26 13.74 -37.84
CA LYS A 18 -51.62 15.02 -38.45
C LYS A 18 -50.37 15.74 -38.91
N LYS A 19 -50.29 16.09 -40.20
CA LYS A 19 -49.17 16.85 -40.77
C LYS A 19 -49.49 18.34 -40.71
N LEU A 20 -48.73 19.09 -39.91
CA LEU A 20 -48.86 20.54 -39.82
C LEU A 20 -47.91 21.23 -40.80
N SER A 21 -48.33 22.39 -41.32
CA SER A 21 -47.46 23.24 -42.14
C SER A 21 -46.33 23.84 -41.28
N PRO A 22 -45.14 24.12 -41.85
CA PRO A 22 -44.05 24.80 -41.13
C PRO A 22 -44.47 26.12 -40.47
N GLN A 23 -45.47 26.82 -41.02
CA GLN A 23 -46.01 28.04 -40.43
C GLN A 23 -46.91 27.77 -39.22
N GLU A 24 -47.65 26.66 -39.22
CA GLU A 24 -48.51 26.24 -38.10
C GLU A 24 -47.67 25.70 -36.94
N ILE A 25 -46.60 24.95 -37.24
CA ILE A 25 -45.65 24.46 -36.24
C ILE A 25 -44.99 25.61 -35.47
N LYS A 26 -44.71 26.73 -36.15
CA LYS A 26 -44.15 27.93 -35.51
C LYS A 26 -45.14 28.65 -34.60
N LYS A 27 -46.45 28.53 -34.86
CA LYS A 27 -47.53 29.13 -34.06
C LYS A 27 -47.90 28.28 -32.83
N LEU A 28 -47.46 27.03 -32.75
CA LEU A 28 -47.69 26.16 -31.59
C LEU A 28 -46.94 26.65 -30.35
N HIS A 29 -47.54 26.40 -29.18
CA HIS A 29 -46.86 26.56 -27.90
C HIS A 29 -45.56 25.72 -27.87
N PRO A 30 -44.43 26.22 -27.31
CA PRO A 30 -43.13 25.55 -27.35
C PRO A 30 -43.14 24.07 -26.93
N THR A 31 -43.93 23.71 -25.91
CA THR A 31 -44.09 22.33 -25.43
C THR A 31 -44.81 21.41 -26.43
N LEU A 32 -45.80 21.93 -27.16
CA LEU A 32 -46.51 21.16 -28.18
C LEU A 32 -45.66 21.03 -29.43
N ARG A 33 -44.92 22.09 -29.78
CA ARG A 33 -43.95 22.11 -30.86
C ARG A 33 -42.84 21.09 -30.63
N SER A 34 -42.28 21.02 -29.42
CA SER A 34 -41.23 20.04 -29.11
C SER A 34 -41.75 18.60 -29.17
N ARG A 35 -42.95 18.34 -28.64
CA ARG A 35 -43.60 17.03 -28.71
C ARG A 35 -43.84 16.60 -30.16
N TYR A 36 -44.30 17.52 -31.00
CA TYR A 36 -44.51 17.27 -32.43
C TYR A 36 -43.19 16.94 -33.14
N LEU A 37 -42.16 17.77 -32.98
CA LEU A 37 -40.86 17.58 -33.62
C LEU A 37 -40.11 16.32 -33.17
N ALA A 38 -40.43 15.76 -31.98
CA ALA A 38 -39.80 14.53 -31.49
C ALA A 38 -40.13 13.28 -32.33
N TYR A 39 -41.24 13.30 -33.06
CA TYR A 39 -41.71 12.20 -33.92
C TYR A 39 -41.57 12.50 -35.41
N GLU A 40 -40.97 13.64 -35.77
CA GLU A 40 -40.59 13.94 -37.15
C GLU A 40 -39.14 13.55 -37.40
N GLU A 41 -38.89 13.07 -38.61
CA GLU A 41 -37.53 12.77 -39.02
C GLU A 41 -36.72 14.08 -39.13
N PRO A 42 -35.49 14.09 -38.59
CA PRO A 42 -34.62 15.25 -38.71
C PRO A 42 -34.32 15.53 -40.18
N SER A 43 -34.09 16.81 -40.52
CA SER A 43 -33.74 17.18 -41.88
C SER A 43 -32.44 16.49 -42.34
N LYS A 44 -32.29 16.28 -43.66
CA LYS A 44 -31.10 15.65 -44.27
C LYS A 44 -29.78 16.27 -43.79
N ARG A 45 -29.75 17.60 -43.64
CA ARG A 45 -28.58 18.30 -43.09
C ARG A 45 -28.27 17.89 -41.65
N VAL A 46 -29.29 17.71 -40.82
CA VAL A 46 -29.14 17.29 -39.42
C VAL A 46 -28.71 15.82 -39.34
N THR A 47 -29.24 14.95 -40.20
CA THR A 47 -28.78 13.55 -40.27
C THR A 47 -27.32 13.44 -40.70
N ASP A 48 -26.88 14.25 -41.66
CA ASP A 48 -25.49 14.29 -42.12
C ASP A 48 -24.54 14.83 -41.04
N LEU A 49 -24.99 15.83 -40.27
CA LEU A 49 -24.26 16.32 -39.11
C LEU A 49 -24.19 15.25 -38.00
N GLN A 50 -25.28 14.55 -37.73
CA GLN A 50 -25.30 13.47 -36.74
C GLN A 50 -24.37 12.32 -37.13
N SER A 51 -24.34 11.92 -38.41
CA SER A 51 -23.46 10.86 -38.90
C SER A 51 -21.99 11.26 -38.84
N SER A 52 -21.65 12.49 -39.24
CA SER A 52 -20.28 13.01 -39.17
C SER A 52 -19.78 13.15 -37.72
N ILE A 53 -20.63 13.57 -36.78
CA ILE A 53 -20.30 13.62 -35.35
C ILE A 53 -20.07 12.22 -34.80
N LYS A 54 -20.98 11.27 -35.07
CA LYS A 54 -20.83 9.88 -34.63
C LYS A 54 -19.55 9.25 -35.16
N LYS A 55 -19.23 9.48 -36.44
CA LYS A 55 -17.98 9.04 -37.08
C LYS A 55 -16.76 9.61 -36.36
N ARG A 56 -16.75 10.91 -36.08
CA ARG A 56 -15.65 11.58 -35.35
C ARG A 56 -15.44 11.00 -33.95
N LEU A 57 -16.53 10.78 -33.20
CA LEU A 57 -16.46 10.17 -31.86
C LEU A 57 -15.91 8.75 -31.91
N TYR A 58 -16.34 7.96 -32.89
CA TYR A 58 -15.82 6.62 -33.10
C TYR A 58 -14.32 6.64 -33.45
N GLU A 59 -13.91 7.48 -34.38
CA GLU A 59 -12.51 7.65 -34.75
C GLU A 59 -11.65 8.11 -33.57
N GLN A 60 -12.15 9.02 -32.74
CA GLN A 60 -11.47 9.46 -31.53
C GLN A 60 -11.30 8.31 -30.54
N LYS A 61 -12.37 7.54 -30.27
CA LYS A 61 -12.31 6.36 -29.41
C LYS A 61 -11.28 5.34 -29.91
N GLN A 62 -11.27 5.04 -31.21
CA GLN A 62 -10.29 4.12 -31.80
C GLN A 62 -8.85 4.62 -31.66
N ARG A 63 -8.60 5.94 -31.73
CA ARG A 63 -7.27 6.51 -31.50
C ARG A 63 -6.83 6.37 -30.05
N GLU A 64 -7.73 6.64 -29.11
CA GLU A 64 -7.46 6.49 -27.68
C GLU A 64 -7.17 5.03 -27.30
N GLU A 65 -7.90 4.08 -27.87
CA GLU A 65 -7.66 2.64 -27.65
C GLU A 65 -6.30 2.20 -28.22
N LYS A 66 -5.91 2.71 -29.40
CA LYS A 66 -4.59 2.44 -29.97
C LYS A 66 -3.46 3.07 -29.17
N GLN A 67 -3.66 4.26 -28.58
CA GLN A 67 -2.66 4.89 -27.71
C GLN A 67 -2.50 4.19 -26.38
N LYS A 68 -3.57 3.57 -25.85
CA LYS A 68 -3.53 2.78 -24.61
C LYS A 68 -3.06 1.34 -24.82
N TYR A 69 -2.87 0.93 -26.06
CA TYR A 69 -2.35 -0.39 -26.37
C TYR A 69 -0.90 -0.47 -25.91
N ILE A 70 -0.68 -1.25 -24.87
CA ILE A 70 0.65 -1.65 -24.41
C ILE A 70 0.91 -3.04 -25.02
N PRO A 71 1.98 -3.23 -25.81
CA PRO A 71 2.34 -4.55 -26.32
C PRO A 71 2.41 -5.60 -25.18
N PRO A 72 1.89 -6.83 -25.38
CA PRO A 72 1.90 -7.86 -24.34
C PRO A 72 3.30 -8.15 -23.75
N GLU A 73 4.35 -8.00 -24.57
CA GLU A 73 5.74 -8.17 -24.15
C GLU A 73 6.16 -7.12 -23.11
N GLU A 74 5.76 -5.85 -23.29
CA GLU A 74 6.05 -4.77 -22.33
C GLU A 74 5.29 -4.98 -21.00
N ILE A 75 4.12 -5.62 -21.04
CA ILE A 75 3.36 -5.96 -19.82
C ILE A 75 4.14 -7.01 -19.00
N ASP A 76 4.63 -8.07 -19.64
CA ASP A 76 5.40 -9.13 -18.97
C ASP A 76 6.75 -8.61 -18.43
N GLU A 77 7.42 -7.73 -19.17
CA GLU A 77 8.62 -7.04 -18.68
C GLU A 77 8.33 -6.14 -17.48
N ASN A 78 7.26 -5.35 -17.52
CA ASN A 78 6.85 -4.52 -16.40
C ASN A 78 6.50 -5.34 -15.16
N GLU A 79 5.80 -6.48 -15.31
CA GLU A 79 5.53 -7.39 -14.20
C GLU A 79 6.81 -7.98 -13.60
N LYS A 80 7.79 -8.34 -14.44
CA LYS A 80 9.10 -8.82 -13.98
C LYS A 80 9.84 -7.73 -13.22
N HIS A 81 9.82 -6.50 -13.73
CA HIS A 81 10.43 -5.34 -13.07
C HIS A 81 9.75 -5.00 -11.75
N GLU A 82 8.42 -5.03 -11.66
CA GLU A 82 7.69 -4.81 -10.42
C GLU A 82 8.00 -5.88 -9.37
N LYS A 83 8.05 -7.16 -9.78
CA LYS A 83 8.45 -8.26 -8.89
C LYS A 83 9.87 -8.05 -8.38
N LEU A 84 10.82 -7.69 -9.26
CA LEU A 84 12.20 -7.40 -8.88
C LEU A 84 12.28 -6.21 -7.91
N TYR A 85 11.59 -5.12 -8.22
CA TYR A 85 11.52 -3.94 -7.36
C TYR A 85 10.96 -4.27 -5.98
N GLY A 86 9.89 -5.07 -5.93
CA GLY A 86 9.31 -5.56 -4.68
C GLY A 86 10.29 -6.39 -3.85
N GLN A 87 11.05 -7.29 -4.50
CA GLN A 87 12.08 -8.09 -3.84
C GLN A 87 13.23 -7.23 -3.29
N LEU A 88 13.73 -6.28 -4.08
CA LEU A 88 14.79 -5.36 -3.68
C LEU A 88 14.36 -4.48 -2.51
N LYS A 89 13.14 -3.92 -2.56
CA LYS A 89 12.56 -3.12 -1.48
C LYS A 89 12.38 -3.92 -0.19
N ALA A 90 11.95 -5.18 -0.30
CA ALA A 90 11.85 -6.07 0.85
C ALA A 90 13.23 -6.41 1.45
N ALA A 91 14.24 -6.64 0.61
CA ALA A 91 15.61 -6.87 1.04
C ALA A 91 16.20 -5.65 1.75
N GLU A 92 15.97 -4.44 1.22
CA GLU A 92 16.38 -3.17 1.82
C GLU A 92 15.73 -2.98 3.19
N ALA A 93 14.40 -3.15 3.30
CA ALA A 93 13.68 -3.02 4.57
C ALA A 93 14.21 -3.99 5.64
N ARG A 94 14.48 -5.25 5.26
CA ARG A 94 15.09 -6.24 6.14
C ARG A 94 16.50 -5.82 6.57
N ASN A 95 17.31 -5.30 5.65
CA ASN A 95 18.65 -4.83 5.97
C ASN A 95 18.62 -3.62 6.91
N ARG A 96 17.71 -2.65 6.68
CA ARG A 96 17.51 -1.50 7.56
C ARG A 96 17.12 -1.94 8.98
N LEU A 97 16.20 -2.89 9.11
CA LEU A 97 15.81 -3.44 10.41
C LEU A 97 16.98 -4.14 11.10
N ARG A 98 17.77 -4.93 10.35
CA ARG A 98 18.97 -5.60 10.86
C ARG A 98 19.99 -4.59 11.37
N LEU A 99 20.29 -3.55 10.59
CA LEU A 99 21.22 -2.49 10.98
C LEU A 99 20.75 -1.74 12.22
N MET A 100 19.46 -1.42 12.31
CA MET A 100 18.88 -0.80 13.50
C MET A 100 19.02 -1.67 14.74
N ARG A 101 18.76 -2.99 14.61
CA ARG A 101 18.96 -3.94 15.71
C ARG A 101 20.43 -4.03 16.14
N LEU A 102 21.36 -4.09 15.17
CA LEU A 102 22.80 -4.10 15.47
C LEU A 102 23.26 -2.82 16.16
N ARG A 103 22.80 -1.65 15.70
CA ARG A 103 23.09 -0.36 16.32
C ARG A 103 22.54 -0.29 17.75
N PHE A 104 21.28 -0.66 17.94
CA PHE A 104 20.69 -0.72 19.27
C PHE A 104 21.49 -1.63 20.22
N GLN A 105 21.93 -2.78 19.73
CA GLN A 105 22.74 -3.71 20.51
C GLN A 105 24.12 -3.14 20.87
N ALA A 106 24.80 -2.52 19.90
CA ALA A 106 26.08 -1.85 20.14
C ALA A 106 25.92 -0.71 21.16
N ASN A 107 24.98 0.21 20.93
CA ASN A 107 24.70 1.32 21.83
C ASN A 107 24.34 0.84 23.24
N ARG A 108 23.50 -0.19 23.37
CA ARG A 108 23.14 -0.75 24.68
C ARG A 108 24.36 -1.30 25.42
N SER A 109 25.28 -1.96 24.72
CA SER A 109 26.51 -2.46 25.34
C SER A 109 27.45 -1.32 25.75
N GLU A 110 27.57 -0.30 24.90
CA GLU A 110 28.39 0.89 25.18
C GLU A 110 27.83 1.68 26.37
N GLU A 111 26.52 1.91 26.43
CA GLU A 111 25.83 2.56 27.55
C GLU A 111 26.04 1.78 28.85
N SER A 112 25.88 0.45 28.82
CA SER A 112 26.12 -0.40 29.98
C SER A 112 27.56 -0.29 30.50
N ASN A 113 28.53 -0.34 29.58
CA ASN A 113 29.95 -0.21 29.92
C ASN A 113 30.27 1.19 30.47
N HIS A 114 29.67 2.23 29.89
CA HIS A 114 29.82 3.60 30.37
C HIS A 114 29.26 3.74 31.80
N LEU A 115 28.05 3.22 32.07
CA LEU A 115 27.46 3.25 33.40
C LEU A 115 28.31 2.52 34.45
N ILE A 116 28.93 1.39 34.09
CA ILE A 116 29.86 0.65 34.96
C ILE A 116 31.13 1.48 35.20
N GLY A 117 31.69 2.09 34.16
CA GLY A 117 32.89 2.93 34.24
C GLY A 117 32.69 4.22 35.05
N CYS A 118 31.49 4.77 35.08
CA CYS A 118 31.16 5.96 35.86
C CYS A 118 30.87 5.69 37.35
N GLN A 119 30.96 4.44 37.82
CA GLN A 119 30.74 4.14 39.24
C GLN A 119 31.88 4.68 40.10
N GLN A 120 31.52 5.25 41.25
CA GLN A 120 32.46 5.90 42.18
C GLN A 120 33.49 4.92 42.78
N THR A 121 33.17 3.64 42.87
CA THR A 121 34.06 2.60 43.42
C THR A 121 33.98 1.34 42.58
N ALA A 122 35.09 0.59 42.51
CA ALA A 122 35.15 -0.70 41.81
C ALA A 122 34.08 -1.69 42.34
N ARG A 123 33.80 -1.65 43.64
CA ARG A 123 32.76 -2.46 44.28
C ARG A 123 31.35 -2.15 43.76
N LYS A 124 31.03 -0.87 43.56
CA LYS A 124 29.77 -0.44 42.93
C LYS A 124 29.71 -0.84 41.45
N ALA A 125 30.83 -0.73 40.72
CA ALA A 125 30.94 -1.18 39.32
C ALA A 125 30.64 -2.68 39.18
N VAL A 126 31.30 -3.52 39.98
CA VAL A 126 31.09 -4.98 40.00
C VAL A 126 29.67 -5.34 40.44
N ARG A 127 29.12 -4.64 41.44
CA ARG A 127 27.72 -4.82 41.86
C ARG A 127 26.76 -4.54 40.71
N LEU A 128 26.95 -3.43 40.00
CA LEU A 128 26.11 -3.07 38.85
C LEU A 128 26.20 -4.12 37.74
N GLU A 129 27.42 -4.53 37.38
CA GLU A 129 27.67 -5.57 36.39
C GLU A 129 26.97 -6.88 36.73
N ALA A 130 27.03 -7.34 37.98
CA ALA A 130 26.42 -8.59 38.42
C ALA A 130 24.88 -8.57 38.39
N PHE A 131 24.25 -7.39 38.50
CA PHE A 131 22.80 -7.25 38.41
C PHE A 131 22.30 -7.06 36.98
N LEU A 132 23.17 -6.62 36.07
CA LEU A 132 22.86 -6.50 34.66
C LEU A 132 22.71 -7.89 34.03
N THR A 133 21.71 -8.03 33.17
CA THR A 133 21.49 -9.29 32.45
C THR A 133 22.61 -9.43 31.41
N PRO A 134 23.36 -10.55 31.37
CA PRO A 134 24.41 -10.74 30.37
C PRO A 134 23.80 -10.63 28.97
N TYR A 135 24.44 -9.81 28.13
CA TYR A 135 24.01 -9.61 26.76
C TYR A 135 24.38 -10.83 25.92
N ILE A 136 23.38 -11.60 25.48
CA ILE A 136 23.57 -12.75 24.60
C ILE A 136 23.02 -12.39 23.21
N PRO A 137 23.83 -12.51 22.13
CA PRO A 137 23.36 -12.23 20.80
C PRO A 137 22.17 -13.12 20.40
N HIS A 138 21.27 -12.50 19.65
CA HIS A 138 19.88 -12.83 19.31
C HIS A 138 19.53 -14.30 18.93
N LYS A 139 20.50 -15.19 18.73
CA LYS A 139 20.25 -16.61 18.38
C LYS A 139 19.87 -17.49 19.57
N GLN A 140 20.20 -17.11 20.80
CA GLN A 140 19.85 -17.86 22.02
C GLN A 140 18.70 -17.22 22.83
N SER A 141 18.31 -15.99 22.48
CA SER A 141 17.31 -15.17 23.17
C SER A 141 15.84 -15.47 22.77
N ARG A 142 15.51 -16.70 22.35
CA ARG A 142 14.10 -17.07 22.06
C ARG A 142 13.35 -17.63 23.27
N GLY A 143 14.00 -17.70 24.43
CA GLY A 143 13.36 -18.04 25.69
C GLY A 143 13.84 -17.09 26.78
N ASN A 144 12.92 -16.33 27.36
CA ASN A 144 13.04 -15.64 28.65
C ASN A 144 14.47 -15.29 29.10
N LEU A 145 14.93 -14.06 28.79
CA LEU A 145 16.07 -13.44 29.48
C LEU A 145 15.68 -13.21 30.95
N LYS A 146 15.71 -14.27 31.76
CA LYS A 146 15.66 -14.17 33.20
C LYS A 146 17.06 -13.79 33.67
N ASN A 147 17.12 -12.87 34.62
CA ASN A 147 18.34 -12.58 35.35
C ASN A 147 18.92 -13.92 35.86
N PRO A 148 20.22 -14.20 35.62
CA PRO A 148 20.83 -15.46 36.04
C PRO A 148 20.82 -15.63 37.56
N LEU A 149 20.74 -14.53 38.33
CA LEU A 149 20.59 -14.57 39.78
C LEU A 149 19.11 -14.59 40.20
N SER A 150 18.76 -15.59 41.02
CA SER A 150 17.50 -15.59 41.76
C SER A 150 17.50 -14.51 42.85
N LYS A 151 16.32 -14.15 43.39
CA LYS A 151 16.22 -13.16 44.49
C LYS A 151 17.12 -13.51 45.70
N ILE A 152 17.30 -14.81 45.98
CA ILE A 152 18.12 -15.30 47.08
C ILE A 152 19.60 -15.07 46.77
N ASP A 153 20.03 -15.37 45.54
CA ASP A 153 21.41 -15.17 45.13
C ASP A 153 21.78 -13.68 45.15
N LYS A 154 20.83 -12.81 44.79
CA LYS A 154 20.99 -11.36 44.90
C LYS A 154 21.21 -10.92 46.33
N ALA A 155 20.38 -11.39 47.26
CA ALA A 155 20.53 -11.05 48.69
C ALA A 155 21.87 -11.54 49.26
N ARG A 156 22.33 -12.74 48.87
CA ARG A 156 23.65 -13.24 49.26
C ARG A 156 24.78 -12.42 48.66
N LEU A 157 24.67 -12.08 47.37
CA LEU A 157 25.65 -11.24 46.70
C LEU A 157 25.71 -9.85 47.31
N GLU A 158 24.58 -9.25 47.69
CA GLU A 158 24.57 -7.98 48.42
C GLU A 158 25.23 -8.10 49.79
N GLY A 159 24.92 -9.14 50.57
CA GLY A 159 25.61 -9.38 51.84
C GLY A 159 27.13 -9.54 51.67
N LEU A 160 27.56 -10.20 50.61
CA LEU A 160 28.98 -10.32 50.24
C LEU A 160 29.59 -8.98 49.80
N MET A 161 28.85 -8.24 48.98
CA MET A 161 29.19 -6.92 48.46
C MET A 161 28.97 -5.82 49.48
N ASP A 162 28.52 -6.09 50.70
CA ASP A 162 28.46 -5.12 51.81
C ASP A 162 29.34 -5.55 53.01
N ASP A 163 29.93 -6.76 53.01
CA ASP A 163 30.93 -7.21 53.98
C ASP A 163 32.30 -6.54 53.76
N PRO A 164 32.77 -5.65 54.66
CA PRO A 164 34.06 -4.97 54.51
C PRO A 164 35.25 -5.87 54.87
N ASP A 165 35.05 -6.90 55.71
CA ASP A 165 36.12 -7.68 56.35
C ASP A 165 36.32 -9.07 55.70
N GLY A 166 35.41 -9.45 54.80
CA GLY A 166 35.40 -10.74 54.12
C GLY A 166 35.12 -11.92 55.06
N ARG A 167 34.45 -11.67 56.18
CA ARG A 167 34.06 -12.68 57.18
C ARG A 167 33.07 -13.69 56.60
N MET A 168 32.27 -13.28 55.64
CA MET A 168 31.30 -14.15 54.94
C MET A 168 31.98 -15.18 54.02
N ILE A 169 33.24 -14.95 53.62
CA ILE A 169 34.00 -15.85 52.73
C ILE A 169 34.96 -16.74 53.54
N LYS A 170 35.56 -16.20 54.60
CA LYS A 170 36.54 -16.90 55.42
C LYS A 170 35.83 -17.92 56.31
N ARG A 171 35.87 -19.19 55.93
CA ARG A 171 35.57 -20.30 56.84
C ARG A 171 36.75 -20.43 57.81
N THR A 172 36.50 -20.10 59.07
CA THR A 172 37.40 -20.45 60.18
C THR A 172 37.23 -21.92 60.53
#